data_AF-H5TAX4-F1
#
_entry.id   AF-H5TAX4-F1
#
_cell.length_a   1.000
_cell.length_b   1.000
_cell.length_c   1.000
_cell.angle_alpha   90.00
_cell.angle_beta   90.00
_cell.angle_gamma   90.00
#
_symmetry.space_group_name_H-M   'P 1'
#
loop_
_entity.id
_entity.type
_entity.pdbx_description
1 polymer ?
#
loop_
_entity_poly.entity_id
_entity_poly.type
_entity_poly.pdbx_seq_one_letter_code
_entity_poly.pdbx_strand_id
1 'polypeptide(L)'
;MLSYAVNLFLFSSGRLSLDGAAILGMADKYADPLPQALTLTAIVIGFAMIAFVVILALRARADLGNDFVDGSEPLDSDKLVKPNRGKA
;
A
#
# COMPACT_ATOMS: atom_id res chain seq x y z
N MET A 1 -0.47 1.71 -4.94
CA MET A 1 0.07 2.68 -5.92
C MET A 1 1.38 3.32 -5.48
N LEU A 2 1.48 3.86 -4.25
CA LEU A 2 2.74 4.44 -3.76
C LEU A 2 3.93 3.47 -3.77
N SER A 3 3.74 2.22 -3.31
CA SER A 3 4.81 1.19 -3.35
C SER A 3 5.36 0.96 -4.76
N TYR A 4 4.49 0.92 -5.78
CA TYR A 4 4.94 0.79 -7.17
C TYR A 4 5.73 2.02 -7.65
N ALA A 5 5.30 3.23 -7.28
CA ALA A 5 6.03 4.45 -7.60
C ALA A 5 7.42 4.48 -6.96
N VAL A 6 7.54 4.04 -5.69
CA VAL A 6 8.82 3.91 -4.99
C VAL A 6 9.71 2.85 -5.67
N ASN A 7 9.15 1.71 -6.06
CA ASN A 7 9.91 0.67 -6.77
C ASN A 7 10.45 1.16 -8.12
N LEU A 8 9.65 1.90 -8.89
CA LEU A 8 10.11 2.51 -10.14
C LEU A 8 11.17 3.58 -9.89
N PHE A 9 11.00 4.41 -8.86
CA PHE A 9 11.99 5.40 -8.47
C PHE A 9 13.33 4.75 -8.10
N LEU A 10 13.32 3.75 -7.22
CA LEU A 10 14.50 2.98 -6.83
C LEU A 10 15.20 2.37 -8.03
N PHE A 11 14.45 1.69 -8.91
CA PHE A 11 14.99 1.10 -10.13
C PHE A 11 15.63 2.14 -11.06
N SER A 12 15.00 3.31 -11.23
CA SER A 12 15.50 4.38 -12.10
C SER A 12 16.75 5.10 -11.57
N SER A 13 17.04 5.00 -10.27
CA SER A 13 18.11 5.76 -9.61
C SER A 13 19.53 5.35 -10.01
N GLY A 14 19.76 4.10 -10.47
CA GLY A 14 21.10 3.59 -10.81
C GLY A 14 21.48 3.65 -12.29
N ARG A 15 20.86 4.57 -13.05
CA ARG A 15 20.93 4.68 -14.53
C ARG A 15 20.26 3.51 -15.25
N LEU A 16 19.40 3.88 -16.20
CA LEU A 16 18.70 2.91 -17.03
C LEU A 16 19.66 2.38 -18.11
N SER A 17 20.18 1.17 -17.93
CA SER A 17 20.96 0.46 -18.96
C SER A 17 20.03 -0.46 -19.74
N LEU A 18 19.99 -0.28 -21.06
CA LEU A 18 19.29 -1.21 -21.95
C LEU A 18 20.17 -2.42 -22.20
N ASP A 19 19.54 -3.60 -22.24
CA ASP A 19 20.17 -4.88 -22.61
C ASP A 19 21.38 -5.28 -21.73
N GLY A 20 21.40 -4.81 -20.49
CA GLY A 20 22.48 -5.08 -19.54
C GLY A 20 22.02 -5.87 -18.34
N ALA A 21 21.67 -7.15 -18.51
CA ALA A 21 21.29 -8.00 -17.39
C ALA A 21 22.40 -8.00 -16.31
N ALA A 22 22.05 -7.79 -15.03
CA ALA A 22 23.00 -7.86 -13.92
C ALA A 22 23.27 -9.33 -13.51
N ILE A 23 23.50 -10.18 -14.51
CA ILE A 23 23.71 -11.62 -14.34
C ILE A 23 24.91 -12.01 -15.18
N LEU A 24 25.96 -12.50 -14.52
CA LEU A 24 27.24 -12.86 -15.14
C LEU A 24 27.03 -13.81 -16.33
N GLY A 25 27.66 -13.48 -17.47
CA GLY A 25 27.62 -14.27 -18.70
C GLY A 25 26.38 -14.05 -19.58
N MET A 26 25.43 -13.20 -19.18
CA MET A 26 24.21 -12.91 -19.97
C MET A 26 24.22 -11.56 -20.70
N ALA A 27 25.25 -10.72 -20.52
CA ALA A 27 25.36 -9.44 -21.22
C ALA A 27 26.82 -9.02 -21.43
N ASP A 28 27.08 -8.33 -22.55
CA ASP A 28 28.38 -7.69 -22.82
C ASP A 28 28.63 -6.46 -21.92
N LYS A 29 27.54 -5.84 -21.46
CA LYS A 29 27.54 -4.70 -20.53
C LYS A 29 26.58 -5.01 -19.39
N TYR A 30 27.01 -4.83 -18.14
CA TYR A 30 26.17 -5.11 -16.97
C TYR A 30 25.50 -3.81 -16.47
N ALA A 31 24.20 -3.88 -16.16
CA ALA A 31 23.53 -2.83 -15.39
C ALA A 31 23.99 -2.86 -13.92
N ASP A 32 23.77 -1.75 -13.21
CA ASP A 32 24.03 -1.67 -11.78
C ASP A 32 23.16 -2.71 -11.03
N PRO A 33 23.76 -3.66 -10.27
CA PRO A 33 23.01 -4.64 -9.50
C PRO A 33 22.37 -4.04 -8.22
N LEU A 34 22.85 -2.89 -7.74
CA LEU A 34 22.39 -2.31 -6.46
C LEU A 34 20.91 -1.88 -6.51
N PRO A 35 20.43 -1.09 -7.49
CA PRO A 35 19.00 -0.76 -7.60
C PRO A 35 18.10 -1.98 -7.74
N GLN A 36 18.58 -3.04 -8.40
CA GLN A 36 17.80 -4.27 -8.61
C GLN A 36 17.60 -5.03 -7.30
N ALA A 37 18.67 -5.18 -6.51
CA ALA A 37 18.60 -5.81 -5.19
C ALA A 37 17.72 -5.00 -4.22
N LEU A 38 17.82 -3.67 -4.23
CA LEU A 38 16.98 -2.79 -3.43
C LEU A 38 15.50 -2.88 -3.83
N THR A 39 15.21 -2.95 -5.12
CA THR A 39 13.84 -3.08 -5.63
C THR A 39 13.23 -4.44 -5.25
N LEU A 40 13.97 -5.54 -5.39
CA LEU A 40 13.50 -6.87 -4.97
C LEU A 40 13.20 -6.90 -3.45
N THR A 41 14.07 -6.29 -2.65
CA THR A 41 13.87 -6.16 -1.21
C THR A 41 12.62 -5.35 -0.89
N ALA A 42 12.42 -4.21 -1.55
CA ALA A 42 11.24 -3.36 -1.37
C ALA A 42 9.94 -4.05 -1.78
N ILE A 43 9.95 -4.88 -2.83
CA ILE A 43 8.79 -5.68 -3.25
C ILE A 43 8.39 -6.67 -2.17
N VAL A 44 9.35 -7.42 -1.61
CA VAL A 44 9.06 -8.44 -0.58
C VAL A 44 8.54 -7.79 0.71
N ILE A 45 9.15 -6.70 1.14
CA ILE A 45 8.67 -5.92 2.31
C ILE A 45 7.25 -5.39 2.05
N GLY A 46 7.01 -4.80 0.87
CA GLY A 46 5.70 -4.29 0.50
C GLY A 46 4.63 -5.38 0.50
N PHE A 47 4.94 -6.55 -0.04
CA PHE A 47 4.03 -7.70 -0.03
C PHE A 47 3.71 -8.17 1.39
N ALA A 48 4.73 -8.33 2.24
CA ALA A 48 4.55 -8.74 3.64
C ALA A 48 3.67 -7.74 4.42
N MET A 49 3.91 -6.44 4.24
CA MET A 49 3.13 -5.39 4.87
C MET A 49 1.68 -5.38 4.39
N ILE A 50 1.43 -5.58 3.09
CA ILE A 50 0.06 -5.69 2.55
C ILE A 50 -0.66 -6.89 3.16
N ALA A 51 -0.01 -8.07 3.18
CA ALA A 51 -0.60 -9.27 3.77
C ALA A 51 -0.96 -9.05 5.26
N PHE A 52 -0.06 -8.43 6.01
CA PHE A 52 -0.28 -8.08 7.41
C PHE A 52 -1.47 -7.13 7.59
N VAL A 53 -1.52 -6.04 6.82
CA VAL A 53 -2.61 -5.06 6.90
C VAL A 53 -3.95 -5.67 6.50
N VAL A 54 -3.98 -6.56 5.51
CA VAL A 54 -5.20 -7.28 5.11
C VAL A 54 -5.72 -8.17 6.23
N ILE A 55 -4.84 -8.95 6.88
CA ILE A 55 -5.23 -9.79 8.01
C ILE A 55 -5.75 -8.94 9.17
N LEU A 56 -5.08 -7.83 9.48
CA LEU A 56 -5.54 -6.88 10.50
C LEU A 56 -6.90 -6.28 10.15
N ALA A 57 -7.12 -5.87 8.91
CA ALA A 57 -8.40 -5.30 8.47
C ALA A 57 -9.54 -6.31 8.57
N LEU A 58 -9.31 -7.56 8.17
CA LEU A 58 -10.28 -8.65 8.32
C LEU A 58 -10.60 -8.91 9.79
N ARG A 59 -9.58 -8.90 10.65
CA ARG A 59 -9.77 -9.09 12.10
C ARG A 59 -10.53 -7.92 12.73
N ALA A 60 -10.15 -6.69 12.41
CA ALA A 60 -10.83 -5.49 12.89
C ALA A 60 -12.30 -5.48 12.47
N ARG A 61 -12.61 -5.82 11.21
CA ARG A 61 -13.99 -5.93 10.74
C ARG A 61 -14.78 -7.01 11.47
N ALA A 62 -14.16 -8.15 11.78
CA ALA A 62 -14.80 -9.22 12.54
C ALA A 62 -15.08 -8.82 13.99
N ASP A 63 -14.18 -8.06 14.62
CA ASP A 63 -14.29 -7.66 16.03
C ASP A 63 -15.18 -6.42 16.22
N LEU A 64 -15.13 -5.42 15.32
CA LEU A 64 -15.86 -4.15 15.42
C LEU A 64 -17.18 -4.14 14.63
N GLY A 65 -17.36 -5.04 13.67
CA GLY A 65 -18.54 -5.09 12.79
C GLY A 65 -18.67 -3.93 11.80
N ASN A 66 -17.72 -2.99 11.79
CA ASN A 66 -17.69 -1.84 10.89
C ASN A 66 -16.27 -1.60 10.33
N ASP A 67 -16.16 -0.71 9.35
CA ASP A 67 -14.89 -0.33 8.68
C ASP A 67 -14.59 1.18 8.87
N PHE A 68 -15.19 1.80 9.89
CA PHE A 68 -14.94 3.21 10.20
C PHE A 68 -13.59 3.34 10.90
N VAL A 69 -12.73 4.19 10.34
CA VAL A 69 -11.37 4.41 10.86
C VAL A 69 -11.39 5.03 12.25
N ASP A 70 -12.42 5.83 12.56
CA ASP A 70 -12.64 6.48 13.86
C ASP A 70 -13.58 5.67 14.79
N GLY A 71 -14.01 4.47 14.37
CA GLY A 71 -14.85 3.56 15.14
C GLY A 71 -16.27 4.07 15.46
N SER A 72 -16.68 5.20 14.90
CA SER A 72 -17.95 5.85 15.20
C SER A 72 -18.91 5.67 14.03
N GLU A 73 -20.15 5.26 14.30
CA GLU A 73 -21.19 5.39 13.26
C GLU A 73 -21.45 6.89 13.00
N PRO A 74 -21.58 7.31 11.73
CA PRO A 74 -21.94 8.68 11.40
C PRO A 74 -23.23 9.07 12.12
N LEU A 75 -23.25 10.25 12.73
CA LEU A 75 -24.47 10.80 13.33
C LEU A 75 -25.56 10.83 12.25
N ASP A 76 -26.68 10.16 12.53
CA ASP A 76 -27.87 10.16 11.68
C ASP A 76 -28.36 11.60 11.52
N SER A 77 -28.00 12.21 10.39
CA SER A 77 -28.35 13.60 10.06
C SER A 77 -29.85 13.79 9.92
N ASP A 78 -30.61 12.70 9.71
CA ASP A 78 -32.07 12.71 9.61
C ASP A 78 -32.75 12.95 10.98
N LYS A 79 -32.07 12.61 12.09
CA LYS A 79 -32.48 12.97 13.46
C LYS A 79 -32.16 14.41 13.83
N LEU A 80 -31.21 15.04 13.13
CA LEU A 80 -30.84 16.45 13.34
C LEU A 80 -31.70 17.42 12.52
N VAL A 81 -32.29 16.96 11.40
CA VAL A 81 -33.11 17.78 10.49
C VAL A 81 -34.58 17.84 10.90
N LYS A 82 -35.10 16.86 11.65
CA LYS A 82 -36.49 16.89 12.13
C LYS A 82 -36.57 17.65 13.45
N PRO A 83 -37.10 18.90 13.48
CA PRO A 83 -37.31 19.59 14.74
C PRO A 83 -38.26 18.75 15.59
N ASN A 84 -37.89 18.59 16.86
CA ASN A 84 -38.69 17.93 17.89
C ASN A 84 -40.05 18.65 18.04
N ARG A 85 -41.00 18.34 17.17
CA ARG A 85 -42.38 18.80 17.27
C ARG A 85 -43.11 17.93 18.27
N GLY A 86 -43.15 18.42 19.50
CA GLY A 86 -44.27 18.20 20.41
C GLY A 86 -44.20 16.93 21.25
N LYS A 87 -43.72 17.11 22.48
CA LYS A 87 -44.39 16.55 23.66
C LYS A 87 -44.45 17.65 24.72
N ALA A 88 -45.55 18.41 24.69
CA ALA A 88 -46.07 19.19 25.80
C ALA A 88 -47.15 18.36 26.48
#